data_AF-A0A814HFA5-F1
#
_entry.id   AF-A0A814HFA5-F1
#
_cell.length_a   1.000
_cell.length_b   1.000
_cell.length_c   1.000
_cell.angle_alpha   90.00
_cell.angle_beta   90.00
_cell.angle_gamma   90.00
#
_symmetry.space_group_name_H-M   'P 1'
#
loop_
_entity.id
_entity.type
_entity.pdbx_description
1 polymer ?
#
loop_
_entity_poly.entity_id
_entity_poly.type
_entity_poly.pdbx_seq_one_letter_code
_entity_poly.pdbx_strand_id
1 'polypeptide(L)' 'PIQIFVDEDYAVYVADTLNQRIMKWNKDAKEGIVVAGGNGPS' A
#
# COMPACT_ATOMS: atom_id res chain seq x y z
N PRO A 1 4.69 -4.09 -8.27
CA PRO A 1 3.55 -4.66 -7.52
C PRO A 1 3.50 -6.18 -7.67
N ILE A 2 3.65 -6.92 -6.57
CA ILE A 2 3.51 -8.39 -6.61
C ILE A 2 2.07 -8.80 -6.29
N GLN A 3 1.34 -7.96 -5.54
CA GLN A 3 -0.01 -8.25 -5.11
C GLN A 3 -0.83 -6.97 -4.92
N ILE A 4 -2.14 -7.10 -5.15
CA ILE A 4 -3.18 -6.11 -4.87
C ILE A 4 -4.24 -6.79 -4.01
N PHE A 5 -4.76 -6.09 -3.01
CA PHE A 5 -5.87 -6.52 -2.17
C PHE A 5 -6.88 -5.37 -2.03
N VAL A 6 -8.17 -5.71 -1.93
CA VAL A 6 -9.26 -4.75 -1.72
C VAL A 6 -10.08 -5.21 -0.53
N ASP A 7 -10.29 -4.34 0.45
CA ASP A 7 -11.11 -4.63 1.64
C ASP A 7 -12.60 -4.29 1.42
N GLU A 8 -13.42 -4.54 2.44
CA GLU A 8 -14.87 -4.30 2.41
C GLU A 8 -15.23 -2.79 2.30
N ASP A 9 -14.32 -1.90 2.70
CA ASP A 9 -14.46 -0.45 2.58
C ASP A 9 -13.96 0.10 1.22
N TYR A 10 -13.65 -0.79 0.27
CA TYR A 10 -13.07 -0.48 -1.04
C TYR A 10 -11.70 0.21 -0.97
N ALA A 11 -10.96 0.06 0.13
CA ALA A 11 -9.58 0.50 0.15
C ALA A 11 -8.69 -0.49 -0.60
N VAL A 12 -7.79 0.05 -1.43
CA VAL A 12 -6.84 -0.71 -2.24
C VAL A 12 -5.49 -0.73 -1.54
N TYR A 13 -4.95 -1.92 -1.35
CA TYR A 13 -3.61 -2.15 -0.81
C TYR A 13 -2.72 -2.68 -1.92
N VAL A 14 -1.56 -2.07 -2.12
CA VAL A 14 -0.57 -2.49 -3.11
C VAL A 14 0.73 -2.84 -2.41
N ALA A 15 1.19 -4.07 -2.64
CA ALA A 15 2.53 -4.49 -2.26
C ALA A 15 3.54 -3.95 -3.29
N ASP A 16 4.11 -2.79 -3.00
CA ASP A 16 5.13 -2.11 -3.80
C ASP A 16 6.52 -2.62 -3.39
N THR A 17 6.78 -3.88 -3.74
CA THR A 17 7.91 -4.67 -3.24
C THR A 17 9.27 -4.16 -3.70
N LEU A 18 9.35 -3.53 -4.88
CA LEU A 18 10.59 -2.89 -5.35
C LEU A 18 10.99 -1.72 -4.44
N ASN A 19 10.00 -1.04 -3.88
CA ASN A 19 10.19 0.04 -2.92
C ASN A 19 10.05 -0.43 -1.47
N GLN A 20 9.97 -1.74 -1.23
CA GLN A 20 9.86 -2.37 0.08
C GLN A 20 8.78 -1.73 0.97
N ARG A 21 7.62 -1.41 0.38
CA ARG A 21 6.51 -0.75 1.07
C ARG A 21 5.15 -1.31 0.70
N ILE A 22 4.20 -1.11 1.60
CA ILE A 22 2.77 -1.32 1.37
C ILE A 22 2.12 0.05 1.32
N MET A 23 1.42 0.30 0.23
CA MET A 23 0.68 1.54 0.02
C MET A 23 -0.82 1.25 0.12
N LYS A 24 -1.59 2.16 0.73
CA LYS A 24 -3.05 2.11 0.84
C LYS A 24 -3.65 3.32 0.12
N TRP A 25 -4.71 3.09 -0.65
CA TRP A 25 -5.58 4.13 -1.20
C TRP A 25 -6.99 3.89 -0.68
N ASN A 26 -7.56 4.87 0.03
CA ASN A 26 -8.98 4.81 0.37
C ASN A 26 -9.83 4.97 -0.90
N LYS A 27 -11.10 4.58 -0.82
CA LYS A 27 -12.07 4.86 -1.87
C LYS A 27 -12.02 6.34 -2.27
N ASP A 28 -11.98 6.60 -3.57
CA ASP A 28 -11.91 7.93 -4.19
C ASP A 28 -10.65 8.77 -3.88
N ALA A 29 -9.67 8.21 -3.17
CA ALA A 29 -8.42 8.90 -2.88
C ALA A 29 -7.63 9.20 -4.17
N LYS A 30 -7.08 10.41 -4.26
CA LYS A 30 -6.19 10.81 -5.36
C LYS A 30 -4.72 10.46 -5.09
N GLU A 31 -4.39 10.18 -3.84
CA GLU A 31 -3.04 9.88 -3.38
C GLU A 31 -3.06 8.69 -2.41
N GLY A 32 -1.96 7.96 -2.37
CA GLY A 32 -1.79 6.79 -1.50
C GLY A 32 -0.95 7.13 -0.28
N ILE A 33 -1.19 6.43 0.82
CA ILE A 33 -0.40 6.52 2.04
C ILE A 33 0.42 5.26 2.24
N VAL A 34 1.65 5.41 2.72
CA VAL A 34 2.48 4.26 3.13
C VAL A 34 1.95 3.76 4.47
N VAL A 35 1.51 2.49 4.53
CA VAL A 35 0.97 1.88 5.75
C VAL A 35 1.90 0.85 6.37
N ALA A 36 2.90 0.36 5.62
CA ALA A 36 3.98 -0.47 6.11
C ALA A 36 5.20 -0.37 5.18
N GLY A 37 6.38 -0.72 5.70
CA GLY A 37 7.66 -0.57 4.98
C GLY A 37 8.38 0.75 5.27
N GLY A 38 9.66 0.82 4.92
CA GLY A 38 10.55 1.93 5.29
C GLY A 38 11.40 1.73 6.55
N ASN A 39 11.29 0.56 7.22
CA ASN A 39 12.10 0.19 8.39
C ASN A 39 12.93 -1.09 8.15
N GLY A 40 13.78 -1.09 7.12
CA GLY A 40 14.92 -2.04 7.08
C GLY A 40 15.98 -1.60 8.11
N PRO A 41 16.74 -2.52 8.74
CA PRO A 41 17.67 -2.17 9.82
C PRO A 41 18.72 -1.16 9.33
N SER A 42 19.06 -0.19 10.19
CA SER A 42 20.29 0.59 10.03
C SER A 42 21.51 -0.32 10.09
#